data_AF-A0A7I7LIL1-F1
#
_entry.id   AF-A0A7I7LIL1-F1
#
_cell.length_a   1.000
_cell.length_b   1.000
_cell.length_c   1.000
_cell.angle_alpha   90.00
_cell.angle_beta   90.00
_cell.angle_gamma   90.00
#
_symmetry.space_group_name_H-M   'P 1'
#
loop_
_entity.id
_entity.type
_entity.pdbx_description
1 polymer ?
#
loop_
_entity_poly.entity_id
_entity_poly.type
_entity_poly.pdbx_seq_one_letter_code
_entity_poly.pdbx_strand_id
1 'polypeptide(L)'
;MYVDLLPPCNAGCPAGENIQAWLAHARVGEHERAWRQLTADNPFAAIHGRVCYHPRESVCNRAHLDASVSIHAVERFLGDTAREKQWRFQTAPQPTGKRVLVVGAGPSGLSAAYHLARRGHHVEVRDAGAEPGGMMRYGIPSYRLPRDVLDAEIERIAALGV
;
A
#
# COMPACT_ATOMS: atom_id res chain seq x y z
N MET A 1 23.50 -7.22 -25.29
CA MET A 1 22.94 -7.74 -24.03
C MET A 1 22.16 -6.62 -23.36
N TYR A 2 20.87 -6.80 -23.13
CA TYR A 2 20.07 -5.86 -22.34
C TYR A 2 20.23 -6.26 -20.86
N VAL A 3 20.65 -5.32 -20.01
CA VAL A 3 20.75 -5.53 -18.57
C VAL A 3 19.64 -4.71 -17.93
N ASP A 4 18.67 -5.38 -17.32
CA ASP A 4 17.65 -4.72 -16.52
C ASP A 4 18.27 -4.36 -15.16
N LEU A 5 18.60 -3.08 -14.99
CA LEU A 5 19.16 -2.55 -13.74
C LEU A 5 18.01 -2.04 -12.88
N LEU A 6 17.26 -2.97 -12.28
CA LEU A 6 16.23 -2.63 -11.31
C LEU A 6 16.88 -1.86 -10.14
N PRO A 7 16.36 -0.68 -9.76
CA PRO A 7 16.87 0.05 -8.59
C PRO A 7 16.86 -0.87 -7.36
N PRO A 8 17.91 -0.88 -6.52
CA PRO A 8 18.01 -1.85 -5.44
C PRO A 8 16.90 -1.66 -4.41
N CYS A 9 16.39 -0.44 -4.23
CA CYS A 9 15.21 -0.20 -3.39
C CYS A 9 13.95 -0.89 -3.94
N ASN A 10 13.72 -0.88 -5.26
CA ASN A 10 12.64 -1.62 -5.90
C ASN A 10 12.85 -3.13 -5.70
N ALA A 11 14.07 -3.63 -5.96
CA ALA A 11 14.41 -5.04 -5.79
C ALA A 11 14.28 -5.53 -4.34
N GLY A 12 14.61 -4.67 -3.37
CA GLY A 12 14.55 -4.95 -1.94
C GLY A 12 13.15 -4.79 -1.33
N CYS A 13 12.13 -4.40 -2.10
CA CYS A 13 10.76 -4.26 -1.62
C CYS A 13 9.96 -5.55 -1.89
N PRO A 14 9.53 -6.29 -0.86
CA PRO A 14 8.73 -7.51 -1.06
C PRO A 14 7.37 -7.28 -1.73
N ALA A 15 6.84 -6.06 -1.63
CA ALA A 15 5.60 -5.68 -2.30
C ALA A 15 5.77 -5.41 -3.81
N GLY A 16 7.02 -5.37 -4.30
CA GLY A 16 7.31 -5.11 -5.72
C GLY A 16 7.12 -3.66 -6.16
N GLU A 17 7.06 -2.72 -5.21
CA GLU A 17 6.78 -1.31 -5.49
C GLU A 17 7.81 -0.66 -6.43
N ASN A 18 7.31 0.14 -7.39
CA ASN A 18 8.17 1.01 -8.17
C ASN A 18 8.54 2.30 -7.41
N ILE A 19 9.45 2.15 -6.45
CA ILE A 19 9.89 3.21 -5.53
C ILE A 19 10.53 4.38 -6.25
N GLN A 20 11.37 4.11 -7.23
CA GLN A 20 11.98 5.17 -8.04
C GLN A 20 10.93 6.04 -8.75
N ALA A 21 9.86 5.46 -9.29
CA ALA A 21 8.81 6.20 -9.98
C ALA A 21 7.96 7.05 -9.02
N TRP A 22 7.47 6.49 -7.91
CA TRP A 22 6.64 7.27 -7.00
C TRP A 22 7.46 8.32 -6.23
N LEU A 23 8.75 8.09 -5.94
CA LEU A 23 9.64 9.13 -5.40
C LEU A 23 9.86 10.28 -6.40
N ALA A 24 9.96 9.99 -7.70
CA ALA A 24 10.10 11.02 -8.72
C ALA A 24 8.89 11.95 -8.74
N HIS A 25 7.66 11.40 -8.68
CA HIS A 25 6.42 12.19 -8.56
C HIS A 25 6.37 12.99 -7.26
N ALA A 26 6.72 12.36 -6.13
CA ALA A 26 6.74 13.05 -4.83
C ALA A 26 7.70 14.24 -4.82
N ARG A 27 8.88 14.10 -5.45
CA ARG A 27 9.91 15.15 -5.52
C ARG A 27 9.43 16.42 -6.24
N VAL A 28 8.56 16.28 -7.25
CA VAL A 28 8.04 17.42 -8.03
C VAL A 28 6.69 17.93 -7.51
N GLY A 29 6.24 17.45 -6.35
CA GLY A 29 4.98 17.87 -5.72
C GLY A 29 3.73 17.18 -6.28
N GLU A 30 3.88 16.20 -7.17
CA GLU A 30 2.77 15.42 -7.73
C GLU A 30 2.32 14.30 -6.76
N HIS A 31 1.94 14.69 -5.53
CA HIS A 31 1.71 13.74 -4.43
C HIS A 31 0.60 12.73 -4.72
N GLU A 32 -0.50 13.14 -5.37
CA GLU A 32 -1.57 12.20 -5.72
C GLU A 32 -1.09 11.16 -6.73
N ARG A 33 -0.30 11.59 -7.71
CA ARG A 33 0.27 10.69 -8.71
C ARG A 33 1.28 9.74 -8.09
N ALA A 34 2.11 10.23 -7.16
CA ALA A 34 3.00 9.38 -6.37
C ALA A 34 2.23 8.32 -5.58
N TRP A 35 1.16 8.73 -4.88
CA TRP A 35 0.31 7.80 -4.12
C TRP A 35 -0.39 6.79 -5.02
N ARG A 36 -0.87 7.19 -6.21
CA ARG A 36 -1.47 6.27 -7.19
C ARG A 36 -0.45 5.26 -7.73
N GLN A 37 0.78 5.70 -7.98
CA GLN A 37 1.87 4.81 -8.41
C GLN A 37 2.28 3.83 -7.31
N LEU A 38 2.36 4.27 -6.06
CA LEU A 38 2.63 3.41 -4.90
C LEU A 38 1.52 2.38 -4.70
N THR A 39 0.27 2.84 -4.69
CA THR A 39 -0.89 1.97 -4.44
C THR A 39 -1.21 1.04 -5.60
N ALA A 40 -0.60 1.24 -6.77
CA ALA A 40 -0.67 0.27 -7.85
C ALA A 40 -0.27 -1.13 -7.39
N ASP A 41 0.74 -1.22 -6.50
CA ASP A 41 1.32 -2.44 -5.99
C ASP A 41 0.81 -2.77 -4.58
N ASN A 42 0.71 -1.77 -3.70
CA ASN A 42 0.43 -1.93 -2.27
C ASN A 42 -0.69 -1.00 -1.77
N PRO A 43 -1.86 -1.51 -1.34
CA PRO A 43 -2.98 -0.64 -0.94
C PRO A 43 -2.81 0.08 0.40
N PHE A 44 -1.74 -0.22 1.15
CA PHE A 44 -1.58 0.17 2.55
C PHE A 44 -0.44 1.17 2.77
N ALA A 45 -0.48 2.29 2.07
CA ALA A 45 0.59 3.29 2.10
C ALA A 45 0.82 3.86 3.52
N ALA A 46 -0.26 4.23 4.21
CA ALA A 46 -0.15 4.83 5.54
C ALA A 46 0.32 3.81 6.60
N ILE A 47 -0.10 2.55 6.46
CA ILE A 47 0.31 1.47 7.36
C ILE A 47 1.77 1.08 7.09
N HIS A 48 2.17 0.83 5.83
CA HIS A 48 3.54 0.41 5.50
C HIS A 48 4.59 1.42 5.93
N GLY A 49 4.33 2.72 5.74
CA GLY A 49 5.23 3.78 6.20
C GLY A 49 5.40 3.85 7.73
N ARG A 50 4.59 3.11 8.51
CA ARG A 50 4.67 3.02 9.98
C ARG A 50 5.24 1.71 10.50
N VAL A 51 4.91 0.59 9.84
CA VAL A 51 5.14 -0.75 10.41
C VAL A 51 6.11 -1.62 9.61
N CYS A 52 6.42 -1.24 8.37
CA CYS A 52 7.42 -1.95 7.58
C CYS A 52 8.79 -1.93 8.27
N TYR A 53 9.61 -2.95 8.05
CA TYR A 53 11.00 -2.99 8.52
C TYR A 53 11.97 -2.31 7.55
N HIS A 54 11.44 -1.72 6.48
CA HIS A 54 12.16 -0.93 5.47
C HIS A 54 13.38 -1.63 4.83
N PRO A 55 13.30 -2.92 4.43
CA PRO A 55 14.44 -3.64 3.84
C PRO A 55 14.98 -2.98 2.56
N ARG A 56 14.13 -2.27 1.82
CA ARG A 56 14.52 -1.43 0.67
C ARG A 56 15.51 -0.31 1.01
N GLU A 57 15.52 0.18 2.24
CA GLU A 57 16.40 1.28 2.66
C GLU A 57 17.80 0.76 3.01
N SER A 58 17.92 -0.49 3.50
CA SER A 58 19.23 -1.10 3.78
C SER A 58 20.04 -1.42 2.53
N VAL A 59 19.39 -1.48 1.37
CA VAL A 59 20.03 -1.71 0.06
C VAL A 59 20.08 -0.44 -0.81
N CYS A 60 19.79 0.73 -0.23
CA CYS A 60 19.77 1.98 -0.99
C CYS A 60 21.19 2.38 -1.44
N ASN A 61 21.41 2.56 -2.74
CA ASN A 61 22.71 3.01 -3.28
C ASN A 61 23.20 4.34 -2.67
N ARG A 62 22.29 5.20 -2.20
CA ARG A 62 22.64 6.49 -1.58
C ARG A 62 23.36 6.32 -0.23
N ALA A 63 23.21 5.17 0.43
CA ALA A 63 23.97 4.84 1.64
C ALA A 63 25.50 4.86 1.42
N HIS A 64 25.96 4.68 0.18
CA HIS A 64 27.37 4.78 -0.18
C HIS A 64 27.88 6.22 -0.39
N LEU A 65 26.98 7.21 -0.36
CA LEU A 65 27.31 8.63 -0.51
C LEU A 65 27.14 9.38 0.82
N ASP A 66 25.96 9.32 1.41
CA ASP A 66 25.64 9.97 2.68
C ASP A 66 24.75 9.07 3.56
N ALA A 67 23.45 9.00 3.25
CA ALA A 67 22.48 8.22 3.99
C ALA A 67 21.42 7.66 3.05
N SER A 68 20.83 6.53 3.41
CA SER A 68 19.68 5.99 2.70
C SER A 68 18.56 7.02 2.65
N VAL A 69 17.83 7.03 1.52
CA VAL A 69 16.59 7.79 1.45
C VAL A 69 15.62 7.22 2.48
N SER A 70 14.94 8.08 3.23
CA SER A 70 13.87 7.65 4.15
C SER A 70 12.58 7.41 3.35
N ILE A 71 12.57 6.32 2.60
CA ILE A 71 11.50 5.92 1.69
C ILE A 71 10.20 5.71 2.47
N HIS A 72 10.27 5.12 3.67
CA HIS A 72 9.12 4.90 4.54
C HIS A 72 8.50 6.19 5.08
N ALA A 73 9.31 7.21 5.35
CA ALA A 73 8.78 8.51 5.76
C ALA A 73 7.99 9.17 4.63
N VAL A 74 8.46 9.05 3.38
CA VAL A 74 7.73 9.56 2.21
C VAL A 74 6.46 8.74 1.96
N GLU A 75 6.52 7.41 2.08
CA GLU A 75 5.33 6.54 2.00
C GLU A 75 4.28 6.89 3.06
N ARG A 76 4.71 7.08 4.31
CA ARG A 76 3.85 7.55 5.41
C ARG A 76 3.22 8.90 5.07
N PHE A 77 4.02 9.85 4.61
CA PHE A 77 3.55 11.18 4.20
C PHE A 77 2.50 11.09 3.09
N LEU A 78 2.74 10.28 2.06
CA LEU A 78 1.79 10.09 0.96
C LEU A 78 0.49 9.43 1.46
N GLY A 79 0.58 8.42 2.33
CA GLY A 79 -0.58 7.76 2.93
C GLY A 79 -1.41 8.68 3.83
N ASP A 80 -0.75 9.50 4.64
CA ASP A 80 -1.42 10.50 5.50
C ASP A 80 -2.05 11.62 4.65
N THR A 81 -1.33 12.13 3.64
CA THR A 81 -1.87 13.12 2.67
C THR A 81 -3.09 12.56 1.95
N ALA A 82 -3.06 11.29 1.54
CA ALA A 82 -4.19 10.63 0.90
C ALA A 82 -5.41 10.52 1.83
N ARG A 83 -5.19 10.39 3.14
CA ARG A 83 -6.27 10.39 4.14
C ARG A 83 -6.85 11.81 4.30
N GLU A 84 -6.00 12.80 4.47
CA GLU A 84 -6.39 14.23 4.61
C GLU A 84 -7.14 14.75 3.37
N LYS A 85 -6.66 14.40 2.17
CA LYS A 85 -7.27 14.79 0.89
C LYS A 85 -8.39 13.85 0.43
N GLN A 86 -8.69 12.82 1.22
CA GLN A 86 -9.73 11.82 0.93
C GLN A 86 -9.59 11.17 -0.45
N TRP A 87 -8.35 10.90 -0.88
CA TRP A 87 -8.09 10.24 -2.15
C TRP A 87 -8.64 8.83 -2.16
N ARG A 88 -9.23 8.46 -3.31
CA ARG A 88 -9.88 7.17 -3.53
C ARG A 88 -9.15 6.34 -4.59
N PHE A 89 -9.23 5.03 -4.41
CA PHE A 89 -8.79 4.09 -5.42
C PHE A 89 -9.66 4.17 -6.67
N GLN A 90 -9.06 3.91 -7.83
CA GLN A 90 -9.81 3.80 -9.06
C GLN A 90 -10.57 2.47 -9.08
N THR A 91 -11.86 2.54 -9.36
CA THR A 91 -12.70 1.37 -9.60
C THR A 91 -12.41 0.78 -10.98
N ALA A 92 -12.69 -0.51 -11.15
CA ALA A 92 -12.58 -1.14 -12.45
C ALA A 92 -13.57 -0.49 -13.45
N PRO A 93 -13.20 -0.32 -14.72
CA PRO A 93 -14.07 0.29 -15.73
C PRO A 93 -15.26 -0.60 -16.08
N GLN A 94 -15.10 -1.93 -16.03
CA GLN A 94 -16.19 -2.88 -16.30
C GLN A 94 -16.12 -4.09 -15.35
N PRO A 95 -17.28 -4.59 -14.87
CA PRO A 95 -17.33 -5.81 -14.08
C PRO A 95 -17.02 -7.02 -14.95
N THR A 96 -16.26 -7.97 -14.43
CA THR A 96 -15.96 -9.23 -15.15
C THR A 96 -17.08 -10.28 -15.02
N GLY A 97 -18.10 -10.01 -14.20
CA GLY A 97 -19.15 -10.98 -13.83
C GLY A 97 -18.70 -12.12 -12.91
N LYS A 98 -17.43 -12.16 -12.48
CA LYS A 98 -16.89 -13.20 -11.60
C LYS A 98 -17.05 -12.79 -10.15
N ARG A 99 -17.37 -13.76 -9.28
CA ARG A 99 -17.51 -13.59 -7.82
C ARG A 99 -16.38 -14.32 -7.11
N VAL A 100 -15.77 -13.67 -6.11
CA VAL A 100 -14.67 -14.22 -5.32
C VAL A 100 -14.96 -14.04 -3.83
N LEU A 101 -14.90 -15.13 -3.07
CA LEU A 101 -14.94 -15.09 -1.61
C LEU A 101 -13.50 -15.11 -1.08
N VAL A 102 -13.14 -14.12 -0.27
CA VAL A 102 -11.88 -14.06 0.46
C VAL A 102 -12.16 -14.34 1.94
N VAL A 103 -11.51 -15.37 2.48
CA VAL A 103 -11.62 -15.71 3.91
C VAL A 103 -10.44 -15.11 4.65
N GLY A 104 -10.73 -14.16 5.54
CA GLY A 104 -9.77 -13.36 6.31
C GLY A 104 -9.65 -11.92 5.79
N ALA A 105 -10.06 -10.95 6.62
CA ALA A 105 -9.83 -9.51 6.49
C ALA A 105 -8.49 -9.07 7.11
N GLY A 106 -7.46 -9.93 7.05
CA GLY A 106 -6.09 -9.57 7.38
C GLY A 106 -5.37 -8.83 6.23
N PRO A 107 -4.08 -8.49 6.38
CA PRO A 107 -3.32 -7.77 5.34
C PRO A 107 -3.32 -8.49 3.99
N SER A 108 -3.16 -9.82 3.98
CA SER A 108 -3.17 -10.62 2.76
C SER A 108 -4.53 -10.64 2.07
N GLY A 109 -5.61 -10.90 2.83
CA GLY A 109 -6.95 -10.98 2.26
C GLY A 109 -7.48 -9.63 1.78
N LEU A 110 -7.23 -8.56 2.52
CA LEU A 110 -7.59 -7.20 2.09
C LEU A 110 -6.76 -6.76 0.86
N SER A 111 -5.48 -7.12 0.78
CA SER A 111 -4.67 -6.87 -0.43
C SER A 111 -5.19 -7.65 -1.64
N ALA A 112 -5.54 -8.93 -1.45
CA ALA A 112 -6.16 -9.72 -2.51
C ALA A 112 -7.49 -9.11 -2.97
N ALA A 113 -8.33 -8.69 -2.03
CA ALA A 113 -9.62 -8.08 -2.34
C ALA A 113 -9.47 -6.76 -3.10
N TYR A 114 -8.55 -5.89 -2.67
CA TYR A 114 -8.19 -4.67 -3.38
C TYR A 114 -7.81 -4.94 -4.85
N HIS A 115 -6.90 -5.88 -5.05
CA HIS A 115 -6.37 -6.23 -6.38
C HIS A 115 -7.42 -6.91 -7.27
N LEU A 116 -8.32 -7.72 -6.71
CA LEU A 116 -9.40 -8.37 -7.44
C LEU A 116 -10.52 -7.36 -7.80
N ALA A 117 -10.88 -6.47 -6.88
CA ALA A 117 -11.88 -5.43 -7.11
C ALA A 117 -11.43 -4.45 -8.21
N ARG A 118 -10.15 -4.04 -8.21
CA ARG A 118 -9.57 -3.21 -9.29
C ARG A 118 -9.55 -3.88 -10.66
N ARG A 119 -9.62 -5.22 -10.71
CA ARG A 119 -9.76 -5.99 -11.96
C ARG A 119 -11.22 -6.22 -12.36
N GLY A 120 -12.18 -5.74 -11.58
CA GLY A 120 -13.62 -5.79 -11.88
C GLY A 120 -14.33 -7.03 -11.35
N HIS A 121 -13.71 -7.79 -10.45
CA HIS A 121 -14.36 -8.91 -9.79
C HIS A 121 -15.26 -8.41 -8.65
N HIS A 122 -16.41 -9.07 -8.45
CA HIS A 122 -17.19 -8.89 -7.24
C HIS A 122 -16.53 -9.68 -6.12
N VAL A 123 -16.00 -8.99 -5.11
CA VAL A 123 -15.30 -9.62 -4.00
C VAL A 123 -16.16 -9.53 -2.75
N GLU A 124 -16.18 -10.60 -1.97
CA GLU A 124 -16.78 -10.63 -0.63
C GLU A 124 -15.70 -11.07 0.35
N VAL A 125 -15.49 -10.30 1.42
CA VAL A 125 -14.54 -10.66 2.48
C VAL A 125 -15.30 -11.13 3.72
N ARG A 126 -14.92 -12.29 4.24
CA ARG A 126 -15.46 -12.84 5.51
C ARG A 126 -14.34 -13.06 6.50
N ASP A 127 -14.46 -12.53 7.71
CA ASP A 127 -13.49 -12.71 8.79
C ASP A 127 -14.21 -13.21 10.05
N ALA A 128 -13.47 -13.87 10.93
CA ALA A 128 -13.97 -14.36 12.21
C ALA A 128 -13.81 -13.33 13.35
N GLY A 129 -12.90 -12.36 13.18
CA GLY A 129 -12.68 -11.25 14.09
C GLY A 129 -13.83 -10.25 14.07
N ALA A 130 -13.99 -9.54 15.19
CA ALA A 130 -15.05 -8.55 15.36
C ALA A 130 -14.91 -7.37 14.38
N GLU A 131 -13.67 -6.99 14.07
CA GLU A 131 -13.31 -5.92 13.16
C GLU A 131 -12.23 -6.35 12.16
N PRO A 132 -12.25 -5.80 10.92
CA PRO A 132 -11.25 -6.11 9.90
C PRO A 132 -9.86 -5.55 10.23
N GLY A 133 -8.82 -6.16 9.69
CA GLY A 133 -7.42 -5.74 9.84
C GLY A 133 -6.48 -6.86 10.30
N GLY A 134 -7.01 -7.98 10.80
CA GLY A 134 -6.23 -9.14 11.24
C GLY A 134 -5.07 -8.76 12.15
N MET A 135 -3.86 -9.26 11.85
CA MET A 135 -2.66 -8.94 12.66
C MET A 135 -2.30 -7.44 12.72
N MET A 136 -2.71 -6.62 11.74
CA MET A 136 -2.51 -5.17 11.82
C MET A 136 -3.35 -4.56 12.95
N ARG A 137 -4.56 -5.08 13.16
CA ARG A 137 -5.43 -4.66 14.27
C ARG A 137 -5.03 -5.32 15.58
N TYR A 138 -4.96 -6.64 15.61
CA TYR A 138 -4.87 -7.40 16.86
C TYR A 138 -3.43 -7.64 17.33
N GLY A 139 -2.44 -7.57 16.43
CA GLY A 139 -1.04 -7.83 16.74
C GLY A 139 -0.18 -6.59 16.93
N ILE A 140 -0.49 -5.48 16.25
CA ILE A 140 0.31 -4.25 16.32
C ILE A 140 -0.29 -3.28 17.36
N PRO A 141 0.49 -2.82 18.35
CA PRO A 141 0.04 -1.83 19.32
C PRO A 141 -0.38 -0.51 18.69
N SER A 142 -1.40 0.14 19.25
CA SER A 142 -2.00 1.37 18.71
C SER A 142 -1.03 2.57 18.66
N TYR A 143 -0.04 2.64 19.55
CA TYR A 143 0.98 3.68 19.49
C TYR A 143 1.92 3.54 18.28
N ARG A 144 2.06 2.32 17.74
CA ARG A 144 2.84 2.03 16.53
C ARG A 144 1.98 2.12 15.28
N LEU A 145 0.74 1.64 15.36
CA LEU A 145 -0.26 1.73 14.30
C LEU A 145 -1.59 2.27 14.86
N PRO A 146 -1.83 3.59 14.76
CA PRO A 146 -3.07 4.21 15.22
C PRO A 146 -4.31 3.59 14.54
N ARG A 147 -5.39 3.42 15.30
CA ARG A 147 -6.60 2.73 14.81
C ARG A 147 -7.33 3.54 13.75
N ASP A 148 -7.39 4.85 13.90
CA ASP A 148 -7.93 5.77 12.91
C ASP A 148 -7.21 5.67 11.54
N VAL A 149 -5.89 5.46 11.56
CA VAL A 149 -5.10 5.25 10.33
C VAL A 149 -5.46 3.91 9.68
N LEU A 150 -5.54 2.85 10.48
CA LEU A 150 -5.90 1.51 10.02
C LEU A 150 -7.30 1.48 9.42
N ASP A 151 -8.27 2.03 10.16
CA ASP A 151 -9.68 2.09 9.77
C ASP A 151 -9.83 2.83 8.44
N ALA A 152 -9.18 3.98 8.28
CA ALA A 152 -9.24 4.76 7.05
C ALA A 152 -8.67 4.03 5.82
N GLU A 153 -7.59 3.24 5.96
CA GLU A 153 -7.07 2.45 4.82
C GLU A 153 -7.98 1.27 4.48
N ILE A 154 -8.60 0.63 5.48
CA ILE A 154 -9.58 -0.44 5.27
C ILE A 154 -10.84 0.12 4.60
N GLU A 155 -11.36 1.24 5.08
CA GLU A 155 -12.52 1.93 4.50
C GLU A 155 -12.27 2.31 3.03
N ARG A 156 -11.05 2.72 2.69
CA ARG A 156 -10.69 3.01 1.30
C ARG A 156 -10.77 1.78 0.40
N ILE A 157 -10.44 0.59 0.92
CA ILE A 157 -10.61 -0.69 0.21
C ILE A 157 -12.11 -1.04 0.12
N ALA A 158 -12.85 -0.93 1.22
CA ALA A 158 -14.29 -1.21 1.25
C ALA A 158 -15.07 -0.32 0.26
N ALA A 159 -14.62 0.93 0.05
CA ALA A 159 -15.19 1.86 -0.93
C ALA A 159 -15.08 1.38 -2.40
N LEU A 160 -14.31 0.31 -2.69
CA LEU A 160 -14.32 -0.37 -3.99
C LEU A 160 -15.52 -1.32 -4.18
N GLY A 161 -16.37 -1.49 -3.16
CA GLY A 161 -17.51 -2.41 -3.17
C GLY A 161 -17.15 -3.84 -2.75
N VAL A 162 -16.20 -3.96 -1.81
CA VAL A 162 -15.69 -5.22 -1.23
C VAL A 162 -16.36 -5.52 0.10
#